data_AF-A0A4S4KH76-F1
#
_entry.id   AF-A0A4S4KH76-F1
#
_cell.length_a   1.000
_cell.length_b   1.000
_cell.length_c   1.000
_cell.angle_alpha   90.00
_cell.angle_beta   90.00
_cell.angle_gamma   90.00
#
_symmetry.space_group_name_H-M   'P 1'
#
loop_
_entity.id
_entity.type
_entity.pdbx_description
1 polymer ?
#
loop_
_entity_poly.entity_id
_entity_poly.type
_entity_poly.pdbx_seq_one_letter_code
_entity_poly.pdbx_strand_id
1 'polypeptide(L)'
;MRIPYRSISLAASLGGALLNVGLAVKVLASSRSLRWDLDSEADALRVDAVKLVWGLLALYFAAAATASTIGFVGIARNKLSYVRFFRDYSIADFMFMLVSAVGVSYASFSSVTLKSEVCEELGRQPELMRDMAESGLNLENCEYWFERAVVAVLGIILVFVVVR
;
A
#
# COMPACT_ATOMS: atom_id res chain seq x y z
N MET A 1 -37.88 -0.57 -11.11
CA MET A 1 -36.45 -0.71 -11.47
C MET A 1 -35.68 -1.19 -10.24
N ARG A 2 -35.28 -2.47 -10.16
CA ARG A 2 -34.51 -3.05 -9.05
C ARG A 2 -33.46 -4.03 -9.59
N ILE A 3 -32.38 -3.50 -10.16
CA ILE A 3 -31.18 -4.25 -10.55
C ILE A 3 -29.97 -3.32 -10.25
N PRO A 4 -28.96 -3.74 -9.47
CA PRO A 4 -29.11 -4.16 -8.07
C PRO A 4 -27.89 -3.76 -7.22
N TYR A 5 -28.11 -3.21 -6.02
CA TYR A 5 -27.03 -3.01 -5.02
C TYR A 5 -26.13 -4.24 -4.83
N ARG A 6 -26.70 -5.44 -5.04
CA ARG A 6 -26.01 -6.72 -5.00
C ARG A 6 -24.95 -6.91 -6.09
N SER A 7 -25.20 -6.49 -7.35
CA SER A 7 -24.19 -6.61 -8.42
C SER A 7 -23.08 -5.56 -8.27
N ILE A 8 -23.40 -4.36 -7.80
CA ILE A 8 -22.40 -3.32 -7.52
C ILE A 8 -21.46 -3.80 -6.40
N SER A 9 -22.02 -4.38 -5.34
CA SER A 9 -21.23 -4.93 -4.23
C SER A 9 -20.38 -6.15 -4.64
N LEU A 10 -20.91 -7.01 -5.53
CA LEU A 10 -20.14 -8.13 -6.10
C LEU A 10 -18.99 -7.63 -6.98
N ALA A 11 -19.24 -6.65 -7.85
CA ALA A 11 -18.22 -6.07 -8.72
C ALA A 11 -17.13 -5.35 -7.92
N ALA A 12 -17.51 -4.58 -6.89
CA ALA A 12 -16.58 -3.91 -5.99
C ALA A 12 -15.71 -4.91 -5.22
N SER A 13 -16.30 -5.99 -4.71
CA SER A 13 -15.57 -7.04 -3.97
C SER A 13 -14.63 -7.84 -4.88
N LEU A 14 -15.05 -8.17 -6.09
CA LEU A 14 -14.19 -8.84 -7.09
C LEU A 14 -13.05 -7.92 -7.55
N GLY A 15 -13.36 -6.65 -7.83
CA GLY A 15 -12.37 -5.64 -8.18
C GLY A 15 -11.33 -5.44 -7.08
N GLY A 16 -11.77 -5.35 -5.82
CA GLY A 16 -10.89 -5.29 -4.66
C GLY A 16 -9.99 -6.53 -4.53
N ALA A 17 -10.52 -7.72 -4.74
CA ALA A 17 -9.72 -8.95 -4.72
C ALA A 17 -8.65 -8.96 -5.82
N LEU A 18 -9.02 -8.61 -7.07
CA LEU A 18 -8.09 -8.57 -8.20
C LEU A 18 -7.00 -7.50 -8.03
N LEU A 19 -7.37 -6.31 -7.54
CA LEU A 19 -6.42 -5.24 -7.27
C LEU A 19 -5.42 -5.64 -6.16
N ASN A 20 -5.90 -6.20 -5.05
CA ASN A 20 -5.02 -6.64 -3.96
C ASN A 20 -4.07 -7.75 -4.41
N VAL A 21 -4.54 -8.70 -5.23
CA VAL A 21 -3.67 -9.74 -5.83
C VAL A 21 -2.64 -9.12 -6.78
N GLY A 22 -3.06 -8.19 -7.63
CA GLY A 22 -2.17 -7.48 -8.55
C GLY A 22 -1.08 -6.70 -7.80
N LEU A 23 -1.44 -6.02 -6.72
CA LEU A 23 -0.51 -5.32 -5.83
C LEU A 23 0.46 -6.29 -5.14
N ALA A 24 -0.03 -7.42 -4.63
CA ALA A 24 0.84 -8.45 -4.04
C ALA A 24 1.86 -8.98 -5.06
N VAL A 25 1.44 -9.25 -6.30
CA VAL A 25 2.34 -9.70 -7.37
C VAL A 25 3.36 -8.62 -7.74
N LYS A 26 2.95 -7.35 -7.83
CA LYS A 26 3.85 -6.21 -8.07
C LYS A 26 4.88 -6.07 -6.96
N VAL A 27 4.47 -6.17 -5.69
CA VAL A 27 5.36 -6.11 -4.52
C VAL A 27 6.39 -7.26 -4.57
N LEU A 28 5.94 -8.47 -4.91
CA LEU A 28 6.82 -9.64 -5.07
C LEU A 28 7.73 -9.58 -6.30
N ALA A 29 7.32 -8.91 -7.37
CA ALA A 29 8.15 -8.70 -8.55
C ALA A 29 9.22 -7.63 -8.27
N SER A 30 8.83 -6.54 -7.59
CA SER A 30 9.71 -5.45 -7.18
C SER A 30 10.77 -5.93 -6.17
N SER A 31 10.43 -6.85 -5.26
CA SER A 31 11.43 -7.43 -4.33
C SER A 31 12.53 -8.22 -5.03
N ARG A 32 12.29 -8.69 -6.26
CA ARG A 32 13.29 -9.41 -7.07
C ARG A 32 14.19 -8.48 -7.88
N SER A 33 13.75 -7.25 -8.16
CA SER A 33 14.53 -6.29 -8.95
C SER A 33 15.48 -5.44 -8.11
N LEU A 34 15.31 -5.41 -6.78
CA LEU A 34 16.25 -4.73 -5.90
C LEU A 34 17.61 -5.46 -5.90
N ARG A 35 18.67 -4.74 -6.30
CA ARG A 35 20.05 -5.16 -6.09
C ARG A 35 20.37 -5.08 -4.61
N TRP A 36 20.58 -6.23 -3.98
CA TRP A 36 21.01 -6.35 -2.58
C TRP A 36 22.54 -6.47 -2.54
N ASP A 37 23.25 -5.41 -2.94
CA ASP A 37 24.72 -5.38 -2.80
C ASP A 37 25.05 -5.13 -1.31
N LEU A 38 25.67 -6.13 -0.66
CA LEU A 38 25.95 -6.16 0.78
C LEU A 38 27.44 -5.88 1.00
N ASP A 39 27.80 -4.63 1.32
CA ASP A 39 29.19 -4.26 1.60
C ASP A 39 29.52 -4.19 3.12
N SER A 40 28.53 -4.20 4.02
CA SER A 40 28.71 -4.05 5.48
C SER A 40 27.71 -4.85 6.34
N GLU A 41 28.07 -5.14 7.60
CA GLU A 41 27.17 -5.76 8.60
C GLU A 41 25.94 -4.89 8.90
N ALA A 42 26.08 -3.57 8.83
CA ALA A 42 24.95 -2.64 8.96
C ALA A 42 23.97 -2.76 7.78
N ASP A 43 24.48 -3.08 6.59
CA ASP A 43 23.66 -3.30 5.40
C ASP A 43 22.92 -4.65 5.49
N ALA A 44 23.52 -5.67 6.12
CA ALA A 44 22.84 -6.94 6.39
C ALA A 44 21.60 -6.76 7.29
N LEU A 45 21.71 -5.99 8.37
CA LEU A 45 20.58 -5.67 9.25
C LEU A 45 19.49 -4.88 8.51
N ARG A 46 19.89 -3.93 7.65
CA ARG A 46 18.96 -3.17 6.80
C ARG A 46 18.22 -4.08 5.81
N VAL A 47 18.94 -4.98 5.14
CA VAL A 47 18.33 -5.93 4.18
C VAL A 47 17.30 -6.83 4.87
N ASP A 48 17.54 -7.26 6.10
CA ASP A 48 16.58 -8.07 6.86
C ASP A 48 15.34 -7.26 7.26
N ALA A 49 15.50 -6.02 7.72
CA ALA A 49 14.38 -5.13 8.01
C ALA A 49 13.54 -4.88 6.75
N VAL A 50 14.19 -4.66 5.62
CA VAL A 50 13.55 -4.43 4.33
C VAL A 50 12.78 -5.68 3.87
N LYS A 51 13.39 -6.87 3.92
CA LYS A 51 12.71 -8.14 3.61
C LYS A 51 11.50 -8.38 4.51
N LEU A 52 11.63 -8.04 5.79
CA LEU A 52 10.54 -8.17 6.76
C LEU A 52 9.38 -7.25 6.40
N VAL A 53 9.64 -5.99 6.04
CA VAL A 53 8.63 -5.04 5.55
C VAL A 53 7.95 -5.55 4.27
N TRP A 54 8.73 -6.02 3.29
CA TRP A 54 8.20 -6.59 2.04
C TRP A 54 7.32 -7.83 2.30
N GLY A 55 7.75 -8.71 3.20
CA GLY A 55 6.97 -9.87 3.64
C GLY A 55 5.68 -9.47 4.34
N LEU A 56 5.72 -8.44 5.19
CA LEU A 56 4.55 -7.87 5.86
C LEU A 56 3.55 -7.29 4.86
N LEU A 57 4.03 -6.54 3.86
CA LEU A 57 3.22 -6.00 2.77
C LEU A 57 2.56 -7.11 1.95
N ALA A 58 3.32 -8.14 1.58
CA ALA A 58 2.77 -9.29 0.85
C ALA A 58 1.68 -10.01 1.68
N LEU A 59 1.92 -10.22 2.98
CA LEU A 59 0.95 -10.83 3.88
C LEU A 59 -0.31 -9.95 4.06
N TYR A 60 -0.14 -8.63 4.16
CA TYR A 60 -1.23 -7.66 4.25
C TYR A 60 -2.12 -7.72 3.01
N PHE A 61 -1.55 -7.66 1.80
CA PHE A 61 -2.33 -7.77 0.57
C PHE A 61 -2.97 -9.14 0.39
N ALA A 62 -2.32 -10.21 0.84
CA ALA A 62 -2.92 -11.55 0.86
C ALA A 62 -4.11 -11.64 1.83
N ALA A 63 -3.99 -11.06 3.02
CA ALA A 63 -5.09 -10.96 3.98
C ALA A 63 -6.26 -10.12 3.41
N ALA A 64 -5.98 -9.01 2.75
CA ALA A 64 -6.99 -8.18 2.09
C ALA A 64 -7.68 -8.90 0.93
N ALA A 65 -6.92 -9.67 0.14
CA ALA A 65 -7.46 -10.50 -0.93
C ALA A 65 -8.39 -11.60 -0.37
N THR A 66 -7.95 -12.33 0.66
CA THR A 66 -8.77 -13.37 1.31
C THR A 66 -10.05 -12.80 1.91
N ALA A 67 -9.98 -11.69 2.66
CA ALA A 67 -11.15 -11.01 3.19
C ALA A 67 -12.11 -10.57 2.07
N SER A 68 -11.58 -10.02 0.97
CA SER A 68 -12.38 -9.64 -0.21
C SER A 68 -13.07 -10.84 -0.85
N THR A 69 -12.40 -12.00 -0.96
CA THR A 69 -13.04 -13.23 -1.46
C THR A 69 -14.13 -13.74 -0.52
N ILE A 70 -13.93 -13.62 0.80
CA ILE A 70 -14.95 -13.98 1.81
C ILE A 70 -16.19 -13.09 1.66
N GLY A 71 -16.00 -11.78 1.46
CA GLY A 71 -17.07 -10.83 1.17
C GLY A 71 -17.84 -11.21 -0.10
N PHE A 72 -17.13 -11.52 -1.19
CA PHE A 72 -17.72 -11.97 -2.45
C PHE A 72 -18.58 -13.23 -2.27
N VAL A 73 -18.03 -14.26 -1.60
CA VAL A 73 -18.76 -15.51 -1.30
C VAL A 73 -19.99 -15.23 -0.43
N GLY A 74 -19.86 -14.36 0.58
CA GLY A 74 -20.96 -13.94 1.43
C GLY A 74 -22.10 -13.30 0.66
N ILE A 75 -21.80 -12.40 -0.28
CA ILE A 75 -22.80 -11.72 -1.11
C ILE A 75 -23.42 -12.71 -2.11
N ALA A 76 -22.60 -13.52 -2.79
CA ALA A 76 -23.04 -14.50 -3.78
C ALA A 76 -23.95 -15.57 -3.17
N ARG A 77 -23.58 -16.10 -2.00
CA ARG A 77 -24.34 -17.12 -1.27
C ARG A 77 -25.42 -16.56 -0.33
N ASN A 78 -25.60 -15.23 -0.30
CA ASN A 78 -26.54 -14.52 0.57
C ASN A 78 -26.39 -14.86 2.07
N LYS A 79 -25.16 -15.13 2.51
CA LYS A 79 -24.85 -15.50 3.90
C LYS A 79 -24.43 -14.27 4.68
N LEU A 80 -25.33 -13.77 5.51
CA LEU A 80 -25.14 -12.54 6.30
C LEU A 80 -23.91 -12.55 7.23
N SER A 81 -23.50 -13.72 7.73
CA SER A 81 -22.33 -13.85 8.62
C SER A 81 -21.02 -13.46 7.92
N TYR A 82 -20.80 -13.91 6.67
CA TYR A 82 -19.60 -13.55 5.91
C TYR A 82 -19.59 -12.09 5.47
N VAL A 83 -20.77 -11.51 5.19
CA VAL A 83 -20.90 -10.08 4.87
C VAL A 83 -20.58 -9.22 6.08
N ARG A 84 -21.01 -9.62 7.29
CA ARG A 84 -20.66 -8.93 8.55
C ARG A 84 -19.16 -9.02 8.82
N PHE A 85 -18.56 -10.19 8.69
CA PHE A 85 -17.11 -10.36 8.84
C PHE A 85 -16.31 -9.46 7.88
N PHE A 86 -16.69 -9.44 6.59
CA PHE A 86 -16.04 -8.58 5.61
C PHE A 86 -16.20 -7.09 5.93
N ARG A 87 -17.37 -6.68 6.41
CA ARG A 87 -17.61 -5.30 6.84
C ARG A 87 -16.73 -4.91 8.03
N ASP A 88 -16.68 -5.76 9.05
CA ASP A 88 -15.92 -5.47 10.26
C ASP A 88 -14.40 -5.47 9.97
N TYR A 89 -13.94 -6.38 9.09
CA TYR A 89 -12.58 -6.35 8.53
C TYR A 89 -12.31 -5.04 7.77
N SER A 90 -13.21 -4.62 6.88
CA SER A 90 -13.02 -3.39 6.10
C SER A 90 -12.97 -2.14 6.98
N ILE A 91 -13.65 -2.12 8.13
CA ILE A 91 -13.56 -1.01 9.10
C ILE A 91 -12.21 -1.05 9.80
N ALA A 92 -11.77 -2.22 10.27
CA ALA A 92 -10.47 -2.36 10.94
C ALA A 92 -9.30 -2.01 10.00
N ASP A 93 -9.35 -2.49 8.76
CA ASP A 93 -8.37 -2.20 7.71
C ASP A 93 -8.27 -0.71 7.41
N PHE A 94 -9.42 -0.05 7.30
CA PHE A 94 -9.50 1.40 7.10
C PHE A 94 -8.91 2.18 8.28
N MET A 95 -9.22 1.80 9.51
CA MET A 95 -8.66 2.45 10.70
C MET A 95 -7.14 2.26 10.78
N PHE A 96 -6.65 1.06 10.46
CA PHE A 96 -5.22 0.78 10.40
C PHE A 96 -4.53 1.68 9.37
N MET A 97 -5.07 1.74 8.14
CA MET A 97 -4.55 2.58 7.06
C MET A 97 -4.58 4.08 7.42
N LEU A 98 -5.61 4.54 8.12
CA LEU A 98 -5.72 5.92 8.57
C LEU A 98 -4.65 6.25 9.62
N VAL A 99 -4.52 5.41 10.65
CA VAL A 99 -3.52 5.60 11.72
C VAL A 99 -2.11 5.54 11.15
N SER A 100 -1.82 4.56 10.27
CA SER A 100 -0.52 4.47 9.62
C SER A 100 -0.25 5.69 8.75
N ALA A 101 -1.23 6.18 7.99
CA ALA A 101 -1.06 7.37 7.15
C ALA A 101 -0.79 8.63 7.97
N VAL A 102 -1.51 8.83 9.09
CA VAL A 102 -1.23 9.92 10.02
C VAL A 102 0.17 9.78 10.62
N GLY A 103 0.55 8.57 11.03
CA GLY A 103 1.88 8.28 11.59
C GLY A 103 3.01 8.55 10.58
N VAL A 104 2.89 8.05 9.34
CA VAL A 104 3.85 8.29 8.27
C VAL A 104 3.93 9.77 7.94
N SER A 105 2.80 10.47 7.87
CA SER A 105 2.78 11.90 7.59
C SER A 105 3.45 12.68 8.71
N TYR A 106 3.13 12.38 9.96
CA TYR A 106 3.76 12.98 11.12
C TYR A 106 5.27 12.74 11.13
N ALA A 107 5.73 11.50 10.89
CA ALA A 107 7.15 11.17 10.80
C ALA A 107 7.84 11.93 9.65
N SER A 108 7.18 11.99 8.49
CA SER A 108 7.66 12.70 7.30
C SER A 108 7.83 14.21 7.54
N PHE A 109 6.90 14.84 8.27
CA PHE A 109 6.99 16.28 8.56
C PHE A 109 7.87 16.60 9.78
N SER A 110 8.00 15.69 10.75
CA SER A 110 8.76 15.93 11.98
C SER A 110 10.25 15.63 11.89
N SER A 111 10.67 14.74 10.98
CA SER A 111 12.07 14.31 10.89
C SER A 111 12.67 14.60 9.51
N VAL A 112 13.49 15.66 9.46
CA VAL A 112 14.27 16.04 8.26
C VAL A 112 15.22 14.92 7.84
N THR A 113 15.75 14.16 8.81
CA THR A 113 16.66 13.01 8.58
C THR A 113 16.03 11.86 7.81
N LEU A 114 14.73 11.59 7.96
CA LEU A 114 14.08 10.51 7.20
C LEU A 114 13.95 10.85 5.71
N LYS A 115 13.72 12.12 5.38
CA LYS A 115 13.65 12.56 3.98
C LYS A 115 14.98 12.41 3.28
N SER A 116 16.06 12.86 3.93
CA SER A 116 17.41 12.76 3.37
C SER A 116 17.85 11.31 3.19
N GLU A 117 17.58 10.43 4.17
CA GLU A 117 17.92 9.01 4.05
C GLU A 117 17.15 8.32 2.92
N VAL A 118 15.86 8.61 2.76
CA VAL A 118 15.04 8.03 1.68
C VAL A 118 15.52 8.50 0.32
N CYS A 119 15.87 9.78 0.17
CA CYS A 119 16.38 10.31 -1.09
C CYS A 119 17.78 9.77 -1.44
N GLU A 120 18.64 9.56 -0.44
CA GLU A 120 19.96 8.96 -0.64
C GLU A 120 19.86 7.48 -1.04
N GLU A 121 18.95 6.73 -0.41
CA GLU A 121 18.69 5.33 -0.75
C GLU A 121 18.02 5.19 -2.13
N LEU A 122 17.09 6.10 -2.47
CA LEU A 122 16.48 6.12 -3.79
C LEU A 122 17.50 6.47 -4.88
N GLY A 123 18.47 7.35 -4.58
CA GLY A 123 19.61 7.65 -5.44
C GLY A 123 20.55 6.46 -5.68
N ARG A 124 20.65 5.52 -4.72
CA ARG A 124 21.39 4.25 -4.88
C ARG A 124 20.72 3.27 -5.85
N GLN A 125 19.45 3.48 -6.19
CA GLN A 125 18.65 2.57 -7.02
C GLN A 125 18.36 3.18 -8.40
N PRO A 126 19.29 3.08 -9.37
CA PRO A 126 19.17 3.74 -10.68
C PRO A 126 17.95 3.25 -11.48
N GLU A 127 17.54 1.99 -11.27
CA GLU A 127 16.40 1.37 -11.94
C GLU A 127 15.06 2.01 -11.53
N LEU A 128 14.89 2.28 -10.22
CA LEU A 128 13.71 2.93 -9.65
C LEU A 128 13.69 4.43 -9.98
N MET A 129 14.84 5.07 -9.92
CA MET A 129 15.01 6.47 -10.31
C MET A 129 14.66 6.70 -11.78
N ARG A 130 14.91 5.74 -12.67
CA ARG A 130 14.57 5.88 -14.09
C ARG A 130 13.06 5.91 -14.33
N ASP A 131 12.30 5.02 -13.71
CA ASP A 131 10.83 5.01 -13.79
C ASP A 131 10.22 6.24 -13.10
N MET A 132 10.79 6.68 -11.97
CA MET A 132 10.28 7.87 -11.25
C MET A 132 10.73 9.19 -11.90
N ALA A 133 11.85 9.23 -12.61
CA ALA A 133 12.31 10.40 -13.35
C ALA A 133 11.33 10.76 -14.48
N GLU A 134 10.71 9.77 -15.12
CA GLU A 134 9.63 10.00 -16.07
C GLU A 134 8.40 10.66 -15.42
N SER A 135 8.20 10.46 -14.11
CA SER A 135 7.15 11.11 -13.31
C SER A 135 7.55 12.49 -12.75
N GLY A 136 8.73 13.00 -13.11
CA GLY A 136 9.24 14.30 -12.69
C GLY A 136 9.98 14.32 -11.35
N LEU A 137 10.33 13.15 -10.80
CA LEU A 137 11.22 13.03 -9.64
C LEU A 137 12.66 13.32 -10.08
N ASN A 138 13.35 14.22 -9.39
CA ASN A 138 14.78 14.44 -9.57
C ASN A 138 15.46 14.53 -8.20
N LEU A 139 16.75 14.19 -8.11
CA LEU A 139 17.50 14.18 -6.84
C LEU A 139 17.44 15.54 -6.11
N GLU A 140 17.50 16.64 -6.87
CA GLU A 140 17.39 18.00 -6.33
C GLU A 140 16.00 18.38 -5.82
N ASN A 141 14.95 17.71 -6.30
CA ASN A 141 13.56 18.01 -5.94
C ASN A 141 12.90 16.86 -5.15
N CYS A 142 13.70 15.93 -4.65
CA CYS A 142 13.22 14.70 -4.03
C CYS A 142 12.42 14.98 -2.74
N GLU A 143 12.88 15.89 -1.89
CA GLU A 143 12.17 16.26 -0.66
C GLU A 143 10.79 16.87 -0.93
N TYR A 144 10.72 17.81 -1.88
CA TYR A 144 9.47 18.46 -2.26
C TYR A 144 8.49 17.49 -2.94
N TRP A 145 9.01 16.60 -3.80
CA TRP A 145 8.20 15.57 -4.45
C TRP A 145 7.65 14.58 -3.42
N PHE A 146 8.46 14.19 -2.42
CA PHE A 146 8.04 13.33 -1.32
C PHE A 146 6.93 13.97 -0.48
N GLU A 147 7.06 15.23 -0.10
CA GLU A 147 5.99 15.95 0.61
C GLU A 147 4.69 16.00 -0.21
N ARG A 148 4.79 16.27 -1.51
CA ARG A 148 3.64 16.32 -2.41
C ARG A 148 2.98 14.95 -2.57
N ALA A 149 3.77 13.88 -2.63
CA ALA A 149 3.27 12.50 -2.67
C ALA A 149 2.54 12.14 -1.37
N VAL A 150 3.09 12.49 -0.20
CA VAL A 150 2.45 12.27 1.11
C VAL A 150 1.12 13.01 1.19
N VAL A 151 1.07 14.29 0.78
CA VAL A 151 -0.18 15.08 0.75
C VAL A 151 -1.21 14.49 -0.21
N ALA A 152 -0.79 14.04 -1.40
CA ALA A 152 -1.69 13.39 -2.36
C ALA A 152 -2.29 12.09 -1.79
N VAL A 153 -1.47 11.26 -1.14
CA VAL A 153 -1.93 10.03 -0.49
C VAL A 153 -2.90 10.33 0.65
N LEU A 154 -2.59 11.31 1.51
CA LEU A 154 -3.52 11.78 2.54
C LEU A 154 -4.85 12.26 1.96
N GLY A 155 -4.82 13.02 0.87
CA GLY A 155 -6.01 13.50 0.17
C GLY A 155 -6.87 12.34 -0.35
N ILE A 156 -6.25 11.32 -0.95
CA ILE A 156 -6.95 10.11 -1.40
C ILE A 156 -7.59 9.37 -0.22
N ILE A 157 -6.85 9.19 0.88
CA ILE A 157 -7.38 8.55 2.10
C ILE A 157 -8.57 9.36 2.65
N LEU A 158 -8.49 10.69 2.67
CA LEU A 158 -9.58 11.56 3.11
C LEU A 158 -10.82 11.43 2.21
N VAL A 159 -10.65 11.37 0.88
CA VAL A 159 -11.76 11.08 -0.02
C VAL A 159 -12.39 9.72 0.29
N PHE A 160 -11.59 8.68 0.52
CA PHE A 160 -12.12 7.38 0.92
C PHE A 160 -12.82 7.39 2.29
N VAL A 161 -12.38 8.25 3.22
CA VAL A 161 -13.08 8.48 4.50
C VAL A 161 -14.46 9.09 4.27
N VAL A 162 -14.55 10.10 3.40
CA VAL A 162 -15.79 10.86 3.14
C VAL A 162 -16.79 10.08 2.27
N VAL A 163 -16.29 9.27 1.33
CA VAL A 163 -17.11 8.51 0.38
C VAL A 163 -17.67 7.21 0.99
N ARG A 164 -17.03 6.67 2.02
CA ARG A 164 -17.54 5.51 2.78
C ARG A 164 -18.71 5.88 3.68
#